data_AF-A0A522TD68-F1
#
_entry.id   AF-A0A522TD68-F1
#
_cell.length_a   1.000
_cell.length_b   1.000
_cell.length_c   1.000
_cell.angle_alpha   90.00
_cell.angle_beta   90.00
_cell.angle_gamma   90.00
#
_symmetry.space_group_name_H-M   'P 1'
#
loop_
_entity.id
_entity.type
_entity.pdbx_description
1 polymer ?
#
loop_
_entity_poly.entity_id
_entity_poly.type
_entity_poly.pdbx_seq_one_letter_code
_entity_poly.pdbx_strand_id
1 'polypeptide(L)' 'MSLLTVNQRKHLPDSAFALPRKRAYPIPDTTHARAALARATQFATPREQTIIRRNVHRLYPHIKISK' A
#
# COMPACT_ATOMS: atom_id res chain seq x y z
N MET A 1 0.42 7.91 -13.13
CA MET A 1 0.59 7.84 -11.66
C MET A 1 -0.59 8.56 -11.03
N SER A 2 -1.40 7.90 -10.21
CA SER A 2 -2.46 8.54 -9.44
C SER A 2 -1.81 9.41 -8.36
N LEU A 3 -1.95 10.73 -8.49
CA LEU A 3 -1.34 11.70 -7.59
C LEU A 3 -2.31 12.00 -6.44
N LEU A 4 -2.03 11.44 -5.25
CA LEU A 4 -2.65 11.91 -4.02
C LEU A 4 -2.07 13.28 -3.66
N THR A 5 -2.93 14.28 -3.51
CA THR A 5 -2.51 15.55 -2.93
C THR A 5 -2.13 15.37 -1.47
N VAL A 6 -1.28 16.27 -0.93
CA VAL A 6 -0.87 16.24 0.48
C VAL A 6 -2.09 16.30 1.41
N ASN A 7 -3.10 17.08 1.05
CA ASN A 7 -4.33 17.23 1.83
C ASN A 7 -5.15 15.94 1.84
N GLN A 8 -5.31 15.27 0.70
CA GLN A 8 -5.98 13.96 0.64
C GLN A 8 -5.24 12.92 1.47
N ARG A 9 -3.90 12.87 1.37
CA ARG A 9 -3.08 11.92 2.15
C ARG A 9 -3.20 12.13 3.67
N LYS A 10 -3.36 13.38 4.14
CA LYS A 10 -3.55 13.68 5.56
C LYS A 10 -4.89 13.16 6.10
N HIS A 11 -5.95 13.25 5.29
CA HIS A 11 -7.29 12.78 5.64
C HIS A 11 -7.46 11.26 5.56
N LEU A 12 -6.51 10.55 4.94
CA LEU A 12 -6.57 9.09 4.89
C LEU A 12 -6.42 8.48 6.29
N PRO A 13 -7.29 7.51 6.64
CA PRO A 13 -7.13 6.74 7.87
C PRO A 13 -5.88 5.86 7.78
N ASP A 14 -5.36 5.43 8.92
CA ASP A 14 -4.16 4.59 8.95
C ASP A 14 -4.37 3.23 8.25
N SER A 15 -5.62 2.77 8.16
CA SER A 15 -6.01 1.57 7.40
C SER A 15 -5.81 1.71 5.89
N ALA A 16 -5.76 2.93 5.36
CA ALA A 16 -5.47 3.21 3.95
C ALA A 16 -3.96 3.21 3.63
N PHE A 17 -3.12 2.80 4.57
CA PHE A 17 -1.68 2.61 4.37
C PHE A 17 -1.33 1.13 4.55
N ALA A 18 -0.52 0.59 3.64
CA ALA A 18 -0.06 -0.79 3.74
C ALA A 18 0.88 -0.99 4.94
N LEU A 19 1.53 0.09 5.41
CA LEU A 19 2.23 0.15 6.70
C LEU A 19 1.61 1.26 7.58
N PRO A 20 0.56 0.95 8.37
CA PRO A 20 -0.15 1.92 9.20
C PRO A 20 0.79 2.66 10.18
N ARG A 21 1.68 1.92 10.86
CA ARG A 21 2.62 2.48 11.85
C ARG A 21 3.59 3.52 11.26
N LYS A 22 3.87 3.44 9.96
CA LYS A 22 4.77 4.37 9.26
C LYS A 22 4.03 5.34 8.35
N ARG A 23 2.69 5.23 8.23
CA ARG A 23 1.86 5.90 7.20
C ARG A 23 2.53 5.89 5.82
N ALA A 24 3.09 4.73 5.47
CA ALA A 24 3.84 4.47 4.25
C ALA A 24 3.05 3.54 3.33
N TYR A 25 3.29 3.65 2.02
CA TYR A 25 2.59 2.90 0.98
C TYR A 25 1.07 3.14 1.03
N PRO A 26 0.59 4.34 0.65
CA PRO A 26 -0.84 4.61 0.58
C PRO A 26 -1.51 3.66 -0.43
N ILE A 27 -2.63 3.09 -0.02
CA ILE A 27 -3.46 2.14 -0.77
C ILE A 27 -4.96 2.52 -0.74
N PRO A 28 -5.33 3.78 -1.04
CA PRO A 28 -6.73 4.21 -1.03
C PRO A 28 -7.59 3.56 -2.12
N ASP A 29 -6.97 3.01 -3.17
CA ASP A 29 -7.65 2.26 -4.23
C ASP A 29 -6.77 1.12 -4.77
N THR A 30 -7.31 0.36 -5.73
CA THR A 30 -6.64 -0.80 -6.33
C THR A 30 -5.40 -0.41 -7.15
N THR A 31 -5.37 0.79 -7.74
CA THR A 31 -4.22 1.27 -8.53
C THR A 31 -3.04 1.59 -7.62
N HIS A 32 -3.30 2.25 -6.49
CA HIS A 32 -2.33 2.53 -5.45
C HIS A 32 -1.85 1.24 -4.76
N ALA A 33 -2.74 0.27 -4.56
CA ALA A 33 -2.37 -1.04 -4.01
C ALA A 33 -1.36 -1.79 -4.90
N ARG A 34 -1.55 -1.79 -6.22
CA ARG A 34 -0.55 -2.35 -7.16
C ARG A 34 0.76 -1.59 -7.14
N ALA A 35 0.70 -0.25 -7.13
CA ALA A 35 1.89 0.60 -7.04
C ALA A 35 2.64 0.38 -5.71
N ALA A 36 1.92 0.17 -4.61
CA ALA A 36 2.49 -0.14 -3.31
C ALA A 36 3.26 -1.46 -3.33
N LEU A 37 2.70 -2.51 -3.94
CA LEU A 37 3.40 -3.79 -4.11
C LEU A 37 4.69 -3.63 -4.93
N ALA A 38 4.61 -2.91 -6.06
CA ALA A 38 5.77 -2.67 -6.93
C ALA A 38 6.87 -1.83 -6.25
N ARG A 39 6.49 -0.86 -5.41
CA ARG A 39 7.48 -0.11 -4.62
C ARG A 39 8.03 -0.94 -3.47
N ALA A 40 7.21 -1.80 -2.86
CA ALA A 40 7.65 -2.64 -1.75
C ALA A 40 8.73 -3.62 -2.19
N THR A 41 8.63 -4.19 -3.39
CA THR A 41 9.68 -5.08 -3.92
C THR A 41 11.01 -4.35 -4.14
N GLN A 42 10.98 -3.06 -4.48
CA GLN A 42 12.18 -2.25 -4.72
C GLN A 42 12.82 -1.68 -3.45
N PHE A 43 12.01 -1.24 -2.46
CA PHE A 43 12.49 -0.43 -1.35
C PHE A 43 12.16 -0.98 0.05
N ALA A 44 11.19 -1.89 0.17
CA ALA A 44 10.81 -2.42 1.48
C ALA A 44 11.66 -3.64 1.86
N THR A 45 11.93 -3.77 3.15
CA THR A 45 12.59 -4.96 3.70
C THR A 45 11.69 -6.21 3.54
N PRO A 46 12.24 -7.44 3.53
CA PRO A 46 11.43 -8.66 3.41
C PRO A 46 10.29 -8.74 4.44
N ARG A 47 10.54 -8.27 5.67
CA ARG A 47 9.53 -8.22 6.73
C ARG A 47 8.39 -7.24 6.40
N GLU A 48 8.72 -6.07 5.88
CA GLU A 48 7.73 -5.07 5.46
C GLU A 48 6.97 -5.54 4.23
N GLN A 49 7.62 -6.19 3.27
CA GLN A 49 6.95 -6.75 2.09
C GLN A 49 5.84 -7.73 2.48
N THR A 50 6.08 -8.62 3.46
CA THR A 50 5.05 -9.54 3.96
C THR A 50 3.86 -8.79 4.57
N ILE A 51 4.12 -7.74 5.35
CA ILE A 51 3.05 -6.92 5.96
C ILE A 51 2.25 -6.18 4.89
N ILE A 52 2.95 -5.58 3.92
CA ILE A 52 2.33 -4.85 2.81
C ILE A 52 1.46 -5.78 1.98
N ARG A 53 1.98 -6.96 1.59
CA ARG A 53 1.23 -7.99 0.85
C ARG A 53 -0.01 -8.43 1.61
N ARG A 54 0.10 -8.67 2.92
CA ARG A 54 -1.04 -9.06 3.78
C ARG A 54 -2.11 -7.97 3.83
N ASN A 55 -1.72 -6.71 4.05
CA ASN A 55 -2.67 -5.60 4.15
C ASN A 55 -3.33 -5.28 2.82
N VAL A 56 -2.57 -5.33 1.71
CA VAL A 56 -3.09 -5.19 0.36
C VAL A 56 -4.09 -6.30 0.04
N HIS A 57 -3.74 -7.57 0.30
CA HIS A 57 -4.65 -8.69 0.07
C HIS A 57 -5.92 -8.61 0.93
N ARG A 58 -5.80 -8.13 2.17
CA ARG A 58 -6.95 -7.97 3.08
C ARG A 58 -7.97 -6.96 2.55
N LEU A 59 -7.51 -5.86 1.98
CA LEU A 59 -8.39 -4.79 1.47
C LEU A 59 -8.79 -5.03 0.01
N TYR A 60 -7.92 -5.67 -0.77
CA TYR A 60 -8.08 -5.92 -2.20
C TYR A 60 -7.74 -7.38 -2.53
N PRO A 61 -8.59 -8.34 -2.12
CA PRO A 61 -8.33 -9.77 -2.31
C PRO A 61 -8.26 -10.19 -3.78
N HIS A 62 -8.83 -9.38 -4.69
CA HIS A 62 -8.82 -9.62 -6.13
C HIS A 62 -7.52 -9.15 -6.83
N ILE A 63 -6.61 -8.46 -6.12
CA ILE A 63 -5.31 -8.09 -6.69
C ILE A 63 -4.40 -9.30 -6.66
N LYS A 64 -4.03 -9.78 -7.86
CA LYS A 64 -3.00 -10.82 -8.00
C LYS A 64 -1.66 -10.27 -7.51
N ILE A 65 -1.22 -10.77 -6.36
CA ILE A 65 0.13 -10.55 -5.85
C ILE A 65 1.02 -11.52 -6.62
N SER A 66 1.62 -11.08 -7.72
CA SER A 66 2.65 -11.88 -8.39
C SER A 66 3.88 -11.97 -7.50
N LYS A 67 4.42 -13.19 -7.38
CA LYS A 67 5.44 -13.60 -6.41
C LYS A 67 6.75 -12.84 -6.59
#